data_AF-G7DX39-F1
#
_entry.id   AF-G7DX39-F1
#
_cell.length_a   1.000
_cell.length_b   1.000
_cell.length_c   1.000
_cell.angle_alpha   90.00
_cell.angle_beta   90.00
_cell.angle_gamma   90.00
#
_symmetry.space_group_name_H-M   'P 1'
#
loop_
_entity.id
_entity.type
_entity.pdbx_description
1 polymer ?
#
loop_
_entity_poly.entity_id
_entity_poly.type
_entity_poly.pdbx_seq_one_letter_code
_entity_poly.pdbx_strand_id
1 'polypeptide(L)'
;METILAQGLEAFKKHNDPPSIPDIPHLDGLVRITEAGKRTLWITFVVMAVASLIFLLMSFRQPAKARIFHHVTFFITATAAVSYYCMASGMGNAIIKAPGNHAFREVYYARYLDWLITTPLLLLDCCLLAGVPAAEIVLIILADIGMILTGLLAGVDDGRTTRWGLFTISCLFFLYVLWGLLFSARNTAFGKSDRVGKLYLGIAVYTAVLWIAYPVVWAFAEGTNSITGDTEVLAYAILDIAAKAVFGGWLLLAHENVEETKIQLPNSWVTAPNSGYGRVSQQRRMLSSSSRPRKRDGRSHSSLVSLNTIYAPTRFMSWSCWC
;
A
#
# COMPACT_ATOMS: atom_id res chain seq x y z
N MET A 1 -66.34 -1.14 -5.89
CA MET A 1 -65.52 -2.36 -5.91
C MET A 1 -65.09 -2.72 -7.34
N GLU A 2 -66.00 -2.65 -8.33
CA GLU A 2 -65.69 -2.85 -9.75
C GLU A 2 -64.60 -1.91 -10.31
N THR A 3 -64.57 -0.65 -9.87
CA THR A 3 -63.62 0.36 -10.37
C THR A 3 -62.17 0.09 -9.95
N ILE A 4 -61.97 -0.47 -8.74
CA ILE A 4 -60.65 -0.80 -8.20
C ILE A 4 -60.11 -2.09 -8.85
N LEU A 5 -61.00 -3.06 -9.09
CA LEU A 5 -60.67 -4.27 -9.83
C LEU A 5 -60.31 -3.98 -11.29
N ALA A 6 -61.00 -3.05 -11.95
CA ALA A 6 -60.68 -2.61 -13.31
C ALA A 6 -59.30 -1.93 -13.39
N GLN A 7 -58.99 -1.01 -12.46
CA GLN A 7 -57.68 -0.36 -12.38
C GLN A 7 -56.55 -1.34 -12.05
N GLY A 8 -56.82 -2.31 -11.16
CA GLY A 8 -55.88 -3.38 -10.84
C GLY A 8 -55.59 -4.31 -12.02
N LEU A 9 -56.61 -4.65 -12.82
CA LEU A 9 -56.45 -5.48 -14.03
C LEU A 9 -55.72 -4.74 -15.16
N GLU A 10 -55.93 -3.43 -15.32
CA GLU A 10 -55.15 -2.63 -16.28
C GLU A 10 -53.68 -2.52 -15.87
N ALA A 11 -53.40 -2.31 -14.58
CA ALA A 11 -52.04 -2.29 -14.05
C ALA A 11 -51.34 -3.65 -14.22
N PHE A 12 -52.07 -4.76 -14.07
CA PHE A 12 -51.53 -6.12 -14.27
C PHE A 12 -51.29 -6.43 -15.75
N LYS A 13 -52.16 -5.96 -16.66
CA LYS A 13 -51.95 -6.08 -18.12
C LYS A 13 -50.74 -5.29 -18.60
N LYS A 14 -50.44 -4.14 -17.98
CA LYS A 14 -49.23 -3.34 -18.24
C LYS A 14 -47.93 -4.03 -17.80
N HIS A 15 -48.03 -5.09 -17.01
CA HIS A 15 -46.90 -5.91 -16.56
C HIS A 15 -46.68 -7.19 -17.39
N ASN A 16 -47.54 -7.43 -18.39
CA ASN A 16 -47.41 -8.52 -19.36
C ASN A 16 -46.76 -8.07 -20.68
N ASP A 17 -46.31 -6.82 -20.78
CA ASP A 17 -45.31 -6.49 -21.78
C ASP A 17 -44.11 -7.41 -21.51
N PRO A 18 -43.59 -8.15 -22.52
CA PRO A 18 -42.37 -8.92 -22.32
C PRO A 18 -41.36 -7.96 -21.69
N PRO A 19 -40.59 -8.36 -20.66
CA PRO A 19 -39.61 -7.47 -20.05
C PRO A 19 -38.81 -6.89 -21.20
N SER A 20 -39.02 -5.59 -21.47
CA SER A 20 -38.21 -4.91 -22.45
C SER A 20 -36.82 -5.06 -21.88
N ILE A 21 -35.97 -5.80 -22.57
CA ILE A 21 -34.54 -5.78 -22.30
C ILE A 21 -34.25 -4.27 -22.31
N PRO A 22 -33.85 -3.66 -21.18
CA PRO A 22 -33.55 -2.25 -21.18
C PRO A 22 -32.58 -2.05 -22.32
N ASP A 23 -32.86 -1.10 -23.23
CA ASP A 23 -31.98 -0.81 -24.36
C ASP A 23 -30.57 -0.82 -23.80
N ILE A 24 -29.80 -1.83 -24.17
CA ILE A 24 -28.41 -1.95 -23.75
C ILE A 24 -27.85 -0.61 -24.20
N PRO A 25 -27.38 0.28 -23.31
CA PRO A 25 -26.93 1.59 -23.75
C PRO A 25 -25.93 1.32 -24.84
N HIS A 26 -26.32 1.64 -26.08
CA HIS A 26 -25.48 1.36 -27.22
C HIS A 26 -24.21 2.13 -26.89
N LEU A 27 -23.09 1.41 -26.75
CA LEU A 27 -21.79 1.95 -26.39
C LEU A 27 -21.23 2.74 -27.58
N ASP A 28 -22.09 3.52 -28.22
CA ASP A 28 -21.84 4.35 -29.38
C ASP A 28 -20.81 5.39 -28.96
N GLY A 29 -19.68 5.37 -29.64
CA GLY A 29 -18.54 6.22 -29.32
C GLY A 29 -17.68 5.74 -28.15
N LEU A 30 -17.77 4.46 -27.71
CA LEU A 30 -16.76 3.89 -26.81
C LEU A 30 -15.38 3.93 -27.49
N VAL A 31 -14.48 4.73 -26.93
CA VAL A 31 -13.09 4.79 -27.38
C VAL A 31 -12.26 3.85 -26.51
N ARG A 32 -11.91 2.69 -27.08
CA ARG A 32 -10.98 1.73 -26.47
C ARG A 32 -9.54 2.06 -26.85
N ILE A 33 -8.61 1.54 -26.05
CA ILE A 33 -7.19 1.56 -26.42
C ILE A 33 -6.96 0.78 -27.72
N THR A 34 -6.03 1.25 -28.54
CA THR A 34 -5.62 0.57 -29.77
C THR A 34 -4.57 -0.51 -29.48
N GLU A 35 -4.10 -1.18 -30.53
CA GLU A 35 -2.98 -2.13 -30.42
C GLU A 35 -1.70 -1.47 -29.86
N ALA A 36 -1.52 -0.16 -30.02
CA ALA A 36 -0.40 0.55 -29.42
C ALA A 36 -0.48 0.57 -27.88
N GLY A 37 -1.64 0.91 -27.32
CA GLY A 37 -1.88 0.86 -25.88
C GLY A 37 -1.72 -0.55 -25.33
N LYS A 38 -2.28 -1.57 -26.00
CA LYS A 38 -2.14 -2.98 -25.58
C LYS A 38 -0.68 -3.44 -25.58
N ARG A 39 0.09 -3.12 -26.63
CA ARG A 39 1.53 -3.44 -26.68
C ARG A 39 2.29 -2.79 -25.53
N THR A 40 1.94 -1.55 -25.21
CA THR A 40 2.56 -0.82 -24.10
C THR A 40 2.31 -1.53 -22.76
N LEU A 41 1.08 -1.97 -22.50
CA LEU A 41 0.74 -2.73 -21.29
C LEU A 41 1.56 -4.04 -21.18
N TRP A 42 1.66 -4.80 -22.28
CA TRP A 42 2.46 -6.03 -22.32
C TRP A 42 3.96 -5.78 -22.12
N ILE A 43 4.52 -4.73 -22.73
CA ILE A 43 5.92 -4.36 -22.54
C ILE A 43 6.17 -4.03 -21.07
N THR A 44 5.32 -3.21 -20.46
CA THR A 44 5.48 -2.81 -19.05
C THR A 44 5.34 -4.01 -18.11
N PHE A 45 4.41 -4.94 -18.39
CA PHE A 45 4.32 -6.20 -17.66
C PHE A 45 5.66 -6.95 -17.65
N VAL A 46 6.27 -7.15 -18.83
CA VAL A 46 7.56 -7.86 -18.95
C VAL A 46 8.66 -7.13 -18.18
N VAL A 47 8.76 -5.80 -18.32
CA VAL A 47 9.75 -5.00 -17.59
C VAL A 47 9.59 -5.15 -16.08
N MET A 48 8.36 -5.05 -15.55
CA MET A 48 8.08 -5.20 -14.13
C MET A 48 8.36 -6.61 -13.62
N ALA A 49 8.01 -7.64 -14.38
CA ALA A 49 8.26 -9.04 -14.03
C ALA A 49 9.78 -9.34 -13.99
N VAL A 50 10.54 -8.83 -14.96
CA VAL A 50 12.00 -8.97 -14.97
C VAL A 50 12.64 -8.22 -13.81
N ALA A 51 12.23 -6.97 -13.55
CA ALA A 51 12.72 -6.20 -12.40
C ALA A 51 12.45 -6.91 -11.07
N SER A 52 11.23 -7.45 -10.91
CA SER A 52 10.84 -8.24 -9.75
C SER A 52 11.73 -9.46 -9.56
N LEU A 53 11.96 -10.25 -10.62
CA LEU A 53 12.85 -11.40 -10.56
C LEU A 53 14.28 -10.99 -10.15
N ILE A 54 14.81 -9.91 -10.72
CA ILE A 54 16.14 -9.39 -10.38
C ILE A 54 16.21 -9.03 -8.90
N PHE A 55 15.26 -8.27 -8.37
CA PHE A 55 15.26 -7.84 -6.96
C PHE A 55 15.11 -9.02 -5.99
N LEU A 56 14.31 -10.02 -6.35
CA LEU A 56 14.21 -11.26 -5.59
C LEU A 56 15.54 -12.01 -5.55
N LEU A 57 16.22 -12.16 -6.71
CA LEU A 57 17.50 -12.84 -6.79
C LEU A 57 18.60 -12.10 -6.03
N MET A 58 18.61 -10.76 -6.08
CA MET A 58 19.50 -9.92 -5.27
C MET A 58 19.28 -10.17 -3.77
N SER A 59 18.03 -10.34 -3.33
CA SER A 59 17.72 -10.59 -1.91
C SER A 59 18.41 -11.83 -1.33
N PHE A 60 18.62 -12.88 -2.14
CA PHE A 60 19.25 -14.12 -1.69
C PHE A 60 20.73 -13.96 -1.37
N ARG A 61 21.38 -12.93 -1.92
CA ARG A 61 22.78 -12.60 -1.65
C ARG A 61 22.96 -11.84 -0.33
N GLN A 62 21.87 -11.31 0.23
CA GLN A 62 21.90 -10.53 1.46
C GLN A 62 21.62 -11.39 2.70
N PRO A 63 22.19 -11.06 3.87
CA PRO A 63 21.83 -11.70 5.13
C PRO A 63 20.38 -11.38 5.51
N ALA A 64 19.69 -12.30 6.19
CA ALA A 64 18.24 -12.18 6.46
C ALA A 64 17.81 -10.85 7.08
N LYS A 65 18.65 -10.24 7.93
CA LYS A 65 18.38 -8.95 8.58
C LYS A 65 18.38 -7.75 7.63
N ALA A 66 19.03 -7.84 6.46
CA ALA A 66 19.18 -6.75 5.50
C ALA A 66 18.27 -6.89 4.26
N ARG A 67 17.41 -7.92 4.22
CA ARG A 67 16.57 -8.22 3.04
C ARG A 67 15.33 -7.35 2.92
N ILE A 68 15.01 -6.52 3.91
CA ILE A 68 13.72 -5.81 3.96
C ILE A 68 13.50 -4.93 2.73
N PHE A 69 14.46 -4.09 2.36
CA PHE A 69 14.38 -3.26 1.15
C PHE A 69 14.19 -4.12 -0.10
N HIS A 70 14.96 -5.20 -0.24
CA HIS A 70 14.86 -6.11 -1.39
C HIS A 70 13.47 -6.75 -1.52
N HIS A 71 12.90 -7.21 -0.40
CA HIS A 71 11.56 -7.79 -0.40
C HIS A 71 10.48 -6.75 -0.69
N VAL A 72 10.56 -5.56 -0.09
CA VAL A 72 9.61 -4.47 -0.33
C VAL A 72 9.65 -4.07 -1.81
N THR A 73 10.84 -3.81 -2.36
CA THR A 73 11.03 -3.48 -3.77
C THR A 73 10.60 -4.61 -4.73
N PHE A 74 10.83 -5.88 -4.35
CA PHE A 74 10.28 -7.03 -5.07
C PHE A 74 8.75 -6.99 -5.12
N PHE A 75 8.07 -6.78 -3.99
CA PHE A 75 6.61 -6.75 -3.95
C PHE A 75 6.02 -5.54 -4.69
N ILE A 76 6.74 -4.41 -4.73
CA ILE A 76 6.36 -3.24 -5.54
C ILE A 76 6.28 -3.63 -7.02
N THR A 77 7.35 -4.21 -7.57
CA THR A 77 7.41 -4.58 -8.99
C THR A 77 6.59 -5.82 -9.32
N ALA A 78 6.47 -6.79 -8.41
CA ALA A 78 5.61 -7.96 -8.59
C ALA A 78 4.12 -7.57 -8.68
N THR A 79 3.65 -6.69 -7.78
CA THR A 79 2.27 -6.21 -7.78
C THR A 79 1.97 -5.43 -9.06
N ALA A 80 2.89 -4.54 -9.47
CA ALA A 80 2.76 -3.83 -10.74
C ALA A 80 2.70 -4.80 -11.93
N ALA A 81 3.56 -5.83 -11.98
CA ALA A 81 3.50 -6.84 -13.04
C ALA A 81 2.13 -7.51 -13.11
N VAL A 82 1.56 -7.94 -11.99
CA VAL A 82 0.21 -8.53 -11.96
C VAL A 82 -0.85 -7.55 -12.48
N SER A 83 -0.80 -6.28 -12.08
CA SER A 83 -1.75 -5.28 -12.55
C SER A 83 -1.64 -5.02 -14.06
N TYR A 84 -0.41 -4.85 -14.58
CA TYR A 84 -0.19 -4.68 -16.02
C TYR A 84 -0.61 -5.92 -16.82
N TYR A 85 -0.41 -7.13 -16.30
CA TYR A 85 -0.92 -8.36 -16.92
C TYR A 85 -2.46 -8.37 -17.00
N CYS A 86 -3.14 -8.00 -15.91
CA CYS A 86 -4.60 -7.89 -15.88
C CYS A 86 -5.11 -6.87 -16.91
N MET A 87 -4.53 -5.67 -16.93
CA MET A 87 -4.90 -4.62 -17.88
C MET A 87 -4.63 -5.05 -19.33
N ALA A 88 -3.47 -5.65 -19.61
CA ALA A 88 -3.10 -6.13 -20.93
C ALA A 88 -4.02 -7.27 -21.43
N SER A 89 -4.55 -8.07 -20.49
CA SER A 89 -5.50 -9.15 -20.76
C SER A 89 -6.95 -8.66 -20.91
N GLY A 90 -7.20 -7.36 -20.80
CA GLY A 90 -8.53 -6.75 -20.92
C GLY A 90 -9.37 -6.79 -19.64
N MET A 91 -8.77 -7.16 -18.50
CA MET A 91 -9.41 -7.09 -17.19
C MET A 91 -9.12 -5.76 -16.49
N GLY A 92 -9.82 -5.47 -15.39
CA GLY A 92 -9.41 -4.36 -14.53
C GLY A 92 -9.79 -2.97 -15.04
N ASN A 93 -10.78 -2.87 -15.93
CA ASN A 93 -11.32 -1.62 -16.43
C ASN A 93 -12.83 -1.51 -16.16
N ALA A 94 -13.30 -0.28 -15.96
CA ALA A 94 -14.71 0.08 -15.92
C ALA A 94 -15.01 1.00 -17.11
N ILE A 95 -16.19 0.84 -17.70
CA ILE A 95 -16.66 1.74 -18.77
C ILE A 95 -17.46 2.85 -18.13
N ILE A 96 -16.95 4.08 -18.22
CA ILE A 96 -17.51 5.26 -17.58
C ILE A 96 -17.87 6.29 -18.65
N LYS A 97 -18.93 7.06 -18.41
CA LYS A 97 -19.27 8.20 -19.27
C LYS A 97 -18.14 9.23 -19.23
N ALA A 98 -17.63 9.59 -20.41
CA ALA A 98 -16.55 10.55 -20.52
C ALA A 98 -17.06 11.98 -20.19
N PRO A 99 -16.26 12.79 -19.47
CA PRO A 99 -16.53 14.21 -19.27
C PRO A 99 -16.71 14.96 -20.59
N GLY A 100 -17.72 15.83 -20.64
CA GLY A 100 -17.86 16.83 -21.70
C GLY A 100 -18.43 16.33 -23.03
N ASN A 101 -18.50 15.01 -23.26
CA ASN A 101 -19.19 14.43 -24.42
C ASN A 101 -20.10 13.28 -23.99
N HIS A 102 -21.01 12.85 -24.87
CA HIS A 102 -21.87 11.68 -24.61
C HIS A 102 -21.16 10.35 -24.88
N ALA A 103 -19.82 10.35 -25.00
CA ALA A 103 -19.03 9.17 -25.29
C ALA A 103 -18.71 8.37 -24.02
N PHE A 104 -18.22 7.14 -24.20
CA PHE A 104 -17.76 6.28 -23.12
C PHE A 104 -16.25 6.08 -23.20
N ARG A 105 -15.60 5.95 -22.04
CA ARG A 105 -14.17 5.69 -21.91
C ARG A 105 -13.91 4.52 -20.97
N GLU A 106 -12.79 3.86 -21.17
CA GLU A 106 -12.26 2.89 -20.22
C GLU A 106 -11.51 3.63 -19.09
N VAL A 107 -11.76 3.23 -17.85
CA VAL A 107 -11.01 3.66 -16.66
C VAL A 107 -10.39 2.42 -16.03
N TYR A 108 -9.07 2.36 -16.00
CA TYR A 108 -8.32 1.20 -15.51
C TYR A 108 -8.22 1.20 -13.98
N TYR A 109 -9.27 0.74 -13.29
CA TYR A 109 -9.27 0.64 -11.82
C TYR A 109 -8.20 -0.32 -11.29
N ALA A 110 -7.74 -1.31 -12.07
CA ALA A 110 -6.63 -2.19 -11.68
C ALA A 110 -5.33 -1.42 -11.38
N ARG A 111 -5.13 -0.27 -12.01
CA ARG A 111 -3.98 0.60 -11.76
C ARG A 111 -4.04 1.22 -10.35
N TYR A 112 -5.23 1.56 -9.88
CA TYR A 112 -5.43 2.03 -8.51
C TYR A 112 -5.28 0.91 -7.49
N LEU A 113 -5.64 -0.33 -7.83
CA LEU A 113 -5.38 -1.48 -6.96
C LEU A 113 -3.88 -1.77 -6.84
N ASP A 114 -3.11 -1.60 -7.92
CA ASP A 114 -1.65 -1.59 -7.86
C ASP A 114 -1.16 -0.49 -6.92
N TRP A 115 -1.52 0.76 -7.18
CA TRP A 115 -1.04 1.89 -6.39
C TRP A 115 -1.40 1.77 -4.91
N LEU A 116 -2.61 1.29 -4.58
CA LEU A 116 -3.04 1.08 -3.20
C LEU A 116 -2.10 0.17 -2.39
N ILE A 117 -1.34 -0.69 -3.07
CA ILE A 117 -0.32 -1.55 -2.47
C ILE A 117 1.07 -0.94 -2.67
N THR A 118 1.40 -0.47 -3.86
CA THR A 118 2.77 -0.10 -4.22
C THR A 118 3.20 1.28 -3.75
N THR A 119 2.30 2.26 -3.68
CA THR A 119 2.64 3.60 -3.14
C THR A 119 2.91 3.56 -1.64
N PRO A 120 2.17 2.80 -0.79
CA PRO A 120 2.57 2.60 0.59
C PRO A 120 3.91 1.90 0.75
N LEU A 121 4.21 0.92 -0.11
CA LEU A 121 5.50 0.21 -0.07
C LEU A 121 6.67 1.11 -0.51
N LEU A 122 6.48 1.97 -1.52
CA LEU A 122 7.47 2.97 -1.93
C LEU A 122 7.76 3.98 -0.81
N LEU A 123 6.70 4.42 -0.12
CA LEU A 123 6.84 5.29 1.05
C LEU A 123 7.50 4.57 2.21
N LEU A 124 7.21 3.28 2.42
CA LEU A 124 7.88 2.46 3.42
C LEU A 124 9.38 2.40 3.14
N ASP A 125 9.81 2.12 1.90
CA ASP A 125 11.22 2.14 1.52
C ASP A 125 11.88 3.49 1.83
N CYS A 126 11.25 4.62 1.46
CA CYS A 126 11.74 5.95 1.79
C CYS A 126 11.83 6.18 3.31
N CYS A 127 10.77 5.87 4.06
CA CYS A 127 10.70 6.08 5.49
C CYS A 127 11.70 5.23 6.26
N LEU A 128 11.90 3.98 5.84
CA LEU A 128 12.91 3.08 6.40
C LEU A 128 14.32 3.64 6.17
N LEU A 129 14.62 4.09 4.94
CA LEU A 129 15.89 4.72 4.61
C LEU A 129 16.17 5.94 5.53
N ALA A 130 15.19 6.83 5.66
CA ALA A 130 15.25 7.98 6.55
C ALA A 130 15.29 7.63 8.04
N GLY A 131 14.72 6.47 8.44
CA GLY A 131 14.56 6.06 9.84
C GLY A 131 13.44 6.78 10.57
N VAL A 132 12.35 7.06 9.86
CA VAL A 132 11.15 7.71 10.41
C VAL A 132 10.54 6.85 11.52
N PRO A 133 10.04 7.42 12.62
CA PRO A 133 9.35 6.67 13.66
C PRO A 133 8.09 5.96 13.12
N ALA A 134 7.85 4.72 13.57
CA ALA A 134 6.77 3.89 13.04
C ALA A 134 5.37 4.54 13.10
N ALA A 135 5.08 5.33 14.14
CA ALA A 135 3.81 6.04 14.27
C ALA A 135 3.59 7.05 13.12
N GLU A 136 4.65 7.72 12.69
CA GLU A 136 4.59 8.66 11.58
C GLU A 136 4.53 7.94 10.23
N ILE A 137 5.24 6.83 10.07
CA ILE A 137 5.12 5.97 8.89
C ILE A 137 3.66 5.56 8.67
N VAL A 138 2.96 5.16 9.74
CA VAL A 138 1.53 4.81 9.67
C VAL A 138 0.69 5.97 9.17
N LEU A 139 0.91 7.19 9.66
CA LEU A 139 0.16 8.37 9.21
C LEU A 139 0.41 8.69 7.72
N ILE A 140 1.68 8.63 7.29
CA ILE A 140 2.06 8.85 5.89
C ILE A 140 1.39 7.81 4.99
N ILE A 141 1.40 6.54 5.38
CA ILE A 141 0.75 5.44 4.63
C ILE A 141 -0.78 5.61 4.59
N LEU A 142 -1.42 5.99 5.69
CA LEU A 142 -2.87 6.18 5.71
C LEU A 142 -3.30 7.36 4.84
N ALA A 143 -2.52 8.44 4.81
CA ALA A 143 -2.75 9.55 3.89
C ALA A 143 -2.59 9.11 2.43
N ASP A 144 -1.56 8.33 2.11
CA ASP A 144 -1.34 7.77 0.78
C ASP A 144 -2.48 6.84 0.32
N ILE A 145 -2.98 5.98 1.21
CA ILE A 145 -4.17 5.16 0.95
C ILE A 145 -5.39 6.06 0.69
N GLY A 146 -5.60 7.11 1.49
CA GLY A 146 -6.66 8.09 1.29
C GLY A 146 -6.58 8.78 -0.08
N MET A 147 -5.37 9.15 -0.50
CA MET A 147 -5.09 9.69 -1.84
C MET A 147 -5.53 8.71 -2.93
N ILE A 148 -5.06 7.45 -2.91
CA ILE A 148 -5.40 6.49 -3.96
C ILE A 148 -6.91 6.17 -4.00
N LEU A 149 -7.54 5.97 -2.85
CA LEU A 149 -8.98 5.66 -2.78
C LEU A 149 -9.83 6.80 -3.30
N THR A 150 -9.55 8.04 -2.89
CA THR A 150 -10.32 9.20 -3.37
C THR A 150 -10.05 9.50 -4.85
N GLY A 151 -8.81 9.28 -5.33
CA GLY A 151 -8.49 9.35 -6.76
C GLY A 151 -9.20 8.31 -7.61
N LEU A 152 -9.33 7.07 -7.11
CA LEU A 152 -10.11 6.01 -7.77
C LEU A 152 -11.58 6.39 -7.87
N LEU A 153 -12.18 6.78 -6.73
CA LEU A 153 -13.57 7.21 -6.67
C LEU A 153 -13.82 8.39 -7.63
N ALA A 154 -12.91 9.36 -7.68
CA ALA A 154 -12.97 10.44 -8.66
C ALA A 154 -12.95 9.92 -10.10
N GLY A 155 -12.07 8.97 -10.41
CA GLY A 155 -11.89 8.43 -11.77
C GLY A 155 -13.11 7.69 -12.31
N VAL A 156 -13.85 6.99 -11.44
CA VAL A 156 -15.04 6.21 -11.82
C VAL A 156 -16.36 6.96 -11.69
N ASP A 157 -16.37 8.12 -11.03
CA ASP A 157 -17.57 8.92 -10.81
C ASP A 157 -17.99 9.68 -12.08
N ASP A 158 -19.26 9.60 -12.50
CA ASP A 158 -19.78 10.24 -13.71
C ASP A 158 -20.20 11.71 -13.49
N GLY A 159 -20.35 12.14 -12.24
CA GLY A 159 -20.69 13.51 -11.87
C GLY A 159 -19.50 14.46 -11.93
N ARG A 160 -19.58 15.53 -12.73
CA ARG A 160 -18.47 16.50 -12.84
C ARG A 160 -18.07 17.10 -11.49
N THR A 161 -19.04 17.55 -10.68
CA THR A 161 -18.76 18.23 -9.41
C THR A 161 -18.15 17.28 -8.38
N THR A 162 -18.71 16.08 -8.25
CA THR A 162 -18.26 15.03 -7.33
C THR A 162 -16.88 14.51 -7.71
N ARG A 163 -16.63 14.25 -9.00
CA ARG A 163 -15.31 13.90 -9.55
C ARG A 163 -14.22 14.89 -9.15
N TRP A 164 -14.41 16.18 -9.43
CA TRP A 164 -13.39 17.20 -9.12
C TRP A 164 -13.28 17.47 -7.61
N GLY A 165 -14.37 17.32 -6.85
CA GLY A 165 -14.34 17.36 -5.40
C GLY A 165 -13.47 16.25 -4.81
N LEU A 166 -13.69 15.00 -5.24
CA LEU A 166 -12.89 13.84 -4.81
C LEU A 166 -11.43 13.95 -5.26
N PHE A 167 -11.17 14.43 -6.48
CA PHE A 167 -9.80 14.69 -6.95
C PHE A 167 -9.09 15.76 -6.11
N THR A 168 -9.81 16.81 -5.70
CA THR A 168 -9.25 17.84 -4.82
C THR A 168 -8.91 17.26 -3.45
N ILE A 169 -9.78 16.44 -2.88
CA ILE A 169 -9.50 15.72 -1.62
C ILE A 169 -8.28 14.81 -1.78
N SER A 170 -8.17 14.07 -2.88
CA SER A 170 -6.98 13.27 -3.21
C SER A 170 -5.71 14.12 -3.25
N CYS A 171 -5.76 15.31 -3.85
CA CYS A 171 -4.63 16.23 -3.86
C CYS A 171 -4.25 16.73 -2.46
N LEU A 172 -5.22 16.94 -1.55
CA LEU A 172 -4.93 17.33 -0.17
C LEU A 172 -4.19 16.22 0.60
N PHE A 173 -4.61 14.96 0.43
CA PHE A 173 -3.86 13.82 0.95
C PHE A 173 -2.45 13.75 0.36
N PHE A 174 -2.33 13.95 -0.96
CA PHE A 174 -1.04 13.96 -1.65
C PHE A 174 -0.10 15.06 -1.12
N LEU A 175 -0.61 16.25 -0.81
CA LEU A 175 0.19 17.31 -0.19
C LEU A 175 0.76 16.90 1.18
N TYR A 176 -0.01 16.16 1.98
CA TYR A 176 0.48 15.61 3.24
C TYR A 176 1.59 14.56 3.00
N VAL A 177 1.42 13.68 2.01
CA VAL A 177 2.45 12.71 1.62
C VAL A 177 3.73 13.43 1.17
N LEU A 178 3.62 14.47 0.33
CA LEU A 178 4.77 15.28 -0.08
C LEU A 178 5.44 15.99 1.10
N TRP A 179 4.66 16.48 2.06
CA TRP A 179 5.20 17.05 3.29
C TRP A 179 6.00 16.01 4.09
N GLY A 180 5.43 14.82 4.29
CA GLY A 180 6.11 13.71 4.98
C GLY A 180 7.42 13.32 4.30
N LEU A 181 7.41 13.23 2.97
CA LEU A 181 8.57 12.83 2.16
C LEU A 181 9.67 13.91 2.14
N LEU A 182 9.31 15.16 1.83
CA LEU A 182 10.27 16.24 1.55
C LEU A 182 10.70 17.03 2.79
N PHE A 183 9.94 16.98 3.88
CA PHE A 183 10.27 17.71 5.10
C PHE A 183 10.55 16.76 6.24
N SER A 184 9.58 15.95 6.65
CA SER A 184 9.73 15.18 7.87
C SER A 184 10.80 14.10 7.77
N ALA A 185 10.62 13.16 6.84
CA ALA A 185 11.57 12.08 6.59
C ALA A 185 12.94 12.61 6.14
N ARG A 186 12.97 13.70 5.37
CA ARG A 186 14.21 14.41 5.01
C ARG A 186 14.96 14.87 6.27
N ASN A 187 14.29 15.56 7.18
CA ASN A 187 14.91 16.07 8.39
C ASN A 187 15.40 14.93 9.29
N THR A 188 14.65 13.84 9.39
CA THR A 188 15.09 12.61 10.10
C THR A 188 16.35 12.03 9.47
N ALA A 189 16.43 11.96 8.14
CA ALA A 189 17.60 11.44 7.43
C ALA A 189 18.86 12.27 7.68
N PHE A 190 18.75 13.61 7.65
CA PHE A 190 19.87 14.51 8.02
C PHE A 190 20.24 14.43 9.49
N GLY A 191 19.29 14.09 10.37
CA GLY A 191 19.57 13.80 11.78
C GLY A 191 20.43 12.56 12.01
N LYS A 192 20.47 11.61 11.07
CA LYS A 192 21.36 10.44 11.13
C LYS A 192 22.80 10.78 10.72
N SER A 193 22.95 11.35 9.52
CA SER A 193 24.23 11.86 8.99
C SER A 193 24.02 12.65 7.71
N ASP A 194 24.97 13.52 7.37
CA ASP A 194 24.94 14.25 6.09
C ASP A 194 24.92 13.33 4.87
N ARG A 195 25.58 12.18 4.96
CA ARG A 195 25.64 11.20 3.87
C ARG A 195 24.28 10.57 3.61
N VAL A 196 23.58 10.12 4.67
CA VAL A 196 22.22 9.57 4.58
C VAL A 196 21.24 10.64 4.14
N GLY A 197 21.34 11.85 4.71
CA GLY A 197 20.49 12.99 4.33
C GLY A 197 20.59 13.34 2.84
N LYS A 198 21.80 13.40 2.27
CA LYS A 198 22.01 13.69 0.84
C LYS A 198 21.47 12.57 -0.06
N LEU A 199 21.72 11.31 0.28
CA LEU A 199 21.18 10.16 -0.46
C LEU A 199 19.65 10.19 -0.45
N TYR A 200 19.06 10.31 0.74
CA TYR A 200 17.62 10.37 0.91
C TYR A 200 17.03 11.56 0.15
N LEU A 201 17.64 12.74 0.20
CA LEU A 201 17.15 13.92 -0.50
C LEU A 201 17.07 13.69 -2.02
N GLY A 202 18.07 13.05 -2.61
CA GLY A 202 18.05 12.70 -4.03
C GLY A 202 16.87 11.80 -4.39
N ILE A 203 16.64 10.76 -3.58
CA ILE A 203 15.52 9.82 -3.74
C ILE A 203 14.17 10.52 -3.54
N ALA A 204 14.03 11.31 -2.48
CA ALA A 204 12.80 12.02 -2.15
C ALA A 204 12.40 13.04 -3.23
N VAL A 205 13.35 13.82 -3.75
CA VAL A 205 13.09 14.78 -4.84
C VAL A 205 12.73 14.04 -6.13
N TYR A 206 13.44 12.97 -6.47
CA TYR A 206 13.12 12.14 -7.64
C TYR A 206 11.69 11.60 -7.56
N THR A 207 11.32 11.02 -6.42
CA THR A 207 9.97 10.49 -6.19
C THR A 207 8.91 11.59 -6.25
N ALA A 208 9.13 12.73 -5.59
CA ALA A 208 8.17 13.83 -5.58
C ALA A 208 7.91 14.38 -6.99
N VAL A 209 8.95 14.61 -7.79
CA VAL A 209 8.83 15.10 -9.17
C VAL A 209 8.04 14.12 -10.03
N LEU A 210 8.35 12.82 -9.93
CA LEU A 210 7.59 11.80 -10.66
C LEU A 210 6.12 11.75 -10.21
N TRP A 211 5.87 11.76 -8.91
CA TRP A 211 4.53 11.60 -8.36
C TRP A 211 3.61 12.78 -8.70
N ILE A 212 4.15 14.00 -8.84
CA ILE A 212 3.39 15.17 -9.32
C ILE A 212 2.87 14.96 -10.76
N ALA A 213 3.54 14.18 -11.59
CA ALA A 213 3.08 13.91 -12.96
C ALA A 213 1.81 13.05 -12.99
N TYR A 214 1.58 12.16 -12.01
CA TYR A 214 0.40 11.29 -11.97
C TYR A 214 -0.94 12.03 -11.91
N PRO A 215 -1.17 12.99 -10.98
CA PRO A 215 -2.41 13.77 -10.96
C PRO A 215 -2.55 14.69 -12.18
N VAL A 216 -1.44 15.10 -12.80
CA VAL A 216 -1.48 15.84 -14.07
C VAL A 216 -2.02 14.95 -15.19
N VAL A 217 -1.46 13.74 -15.35
CA VAL A 217 -1.98 12.76 -16.32
C VAL A 217 -3.45 12.48 -16.02
N TRP A 218 -3.82 12.29 -14.75
CA TRP A 218 -5.20 12.04 -14.34
C TRP A 218 -6.15 13.17 -14.78
N ALA A 219 -5.75 14.42 -14.55
CA ALA A 219 -6.57 15.59 -14.91
C ALA A 219 -6.86 15.64 -16.42
N PHE A 220 -5.87 15.33 -17.26
CA PHE A 220 -6.04 15.29 -18.71
C PHE A 220 -6.73 14.01 -19.20
N ALA A 221 -6.48 12.89 -18.53
CA ALA A 221 -7.12 11.60 -18.76
C ALA A 221 -8.50 11.60 -18.10
N GLU A 222 -8.69 10.92 -16.96
CA GLU A 222 -9.99 10.71 -16.33
C GLU A 222 -10.73 12.01 -16.02
N GLY A 223 -10.04 13.08 -15.64
CA GLY A 223 -10.67 14.33 -15.22
C GLY A 223 -11.43 15.07 -16.33
N THR A 224 -10.82 15.17 -17.52
CA THR A 224 -11.33 15.99 -18.64
C THR A 224 -11.56 15.23 -19.94
N ASN A 225 -11.06 14.00 -20.07
CA ASN A 225 -11.07 13.24 -21.31
C ASN A 225 -10.39 13.95 -22.50
N SER A 226 -9.31 14.69 -22.21
CA SER A 226 -8.57 15.48 -23.19
C SER A 226 -7.52 14.67 -23.96
N ILE A 227 -7.02 13.57 -23.38
CA ILE A 227 -6.05 12.67 -24.02
C ILE A 227 -6.66 11.31 -24.31
N THR A 228 -6.12 10.61 -25.31
CA THR A 228 -6.56 9.26 -25.67
C THR A 228 -6.16 8.23 -24.61
N GLY A 229 -6.87 7.10 -24.55
CA GLY A 229 -6.51 5.99 -23.67
C GLY A 229 -5.11 5.43 -23.95
N ASP A 230 -4.64 5.44 -25.20
CA ASP A 230 -3.28 5.02 -25.54
C ASP A 230 -2.24 5.96 -24.94
N THR A 231 -2.47 7.27 -25.01
CA THR A 231 -1.59 8.29 -24.42
C THR A 231 -1.56 8.17 -22.90
N GLU A 232 -2.72 7.97 -22.28
CA GLU A 232 -2.84 7.73 -20.84
C GLU A 232 -2.03 6.49 -20.42
N VAL A 233 -2.24 5.36 -21.09
CA VAL A 233 -1.52 4.10 -20.82
C VAL A 233 -0.01 4.28 -20.97
N LEU A 234 0.43 4.95 -22.04
CA LEU A 234 1.85 5.22 -22.27
C LEU A 234 2.46 6.12 -21.20
N ALA A 235 1.76 7.19 -20.81
CA ALA A 235 2.24 8.11 -19.79
C ALA A 235 2.41 7.38 -18.44
N TYR A 236 1.40 6.63 -17.99
CA TYR A 236 1.50 5.87 -16.75
C TYR A 236 2.51 4.74 -16.80
N ALA A 237 2.68 4.06 -17.94
CA ALA A 237 3.72 3.05 -18.12
C ALA A 237 5.13 3.62 -17.92
N ILE A 238 5.43 4.77 -18.52
CA ILE A 238 6.72 5.44 -18.36
C ILE A 238 6.93 5.84 -16.89
N LEU A 239 5.92 6.45 -16.29
CA LEU A 239 5.97 6.88 -14.89
C LEU A 239 6.18 5.69 -13.96
N ASP A 240 5.46 4.59 -14.15
CA ASP A 240 5.57 3.41 -13.30
C ASP A 240 6.93 2.72 -13.44
N ILE A 241 7.47 2.58 -14.66
CA ILE A 241 8.82 2.03 -14.86
C ILE A 241 9.85 2.87 -14.11
N ALA A 242 9.75 4.20 -14.19
CA ALA A 242 10.63 5.11 -13.46
C ALA A 242 10.44 4.99 -11.93
N ALA A 243 9.20 5.07 -11.45
CA ALA A 243 8.87 5.10 -10.04
C ALA A 243 9.04 3.75 -9.32
N LYS A 244 9.07 2.63 -10.05
CA LYS A 244 9.15 1.28 -9.47
C LYS A 244 10.45 0.58 -9.82
N ALA A 245 10.73 0.35 -11.10
CA ALA A 245 11.90 -0.41 -11.52
C ALA A 245 13.20 0.42 -11.40
N VAL A 246 13.21 1.65 -11.91
CA VAL A 246 14.40 2.53 -11.84
C VAL A 246 14.64 2.98 -10.40
N PHE A 247 13.60 3.45 -9.71
CA PHE A 247 13.65 3.75 -8.28
C PHE A 247 14.20 2.58 -7.47
N GLY A 248 13.63 1.39 -7.64
CA GLY A 248 14.01 0.19 -6.90
C GLY A 248 15.46 -0.21 -7.14
N GLY A 249 15.90 -0.22 -8.40
CA GLY A 249 17.28 -0.48 -8.75
C GLY A 249 18.25 0.54 -8.12
N TRP A 250 17.90 1.82 -8.19
CA TRP A 250 18.72 2.87 -7.59
C TRP A 250 18.80 2.74 -6.07
N LEU A 251 17.67 2.54 -5.39
CA LEU A 251 17.61 2.36 -3.93
C LEU A 251 18.45 1.15 -3.49
N LEU A 252 18.27 0.00 -4.14
CA LEU A 252 18.96 -1.23 -3.77
C LEU A 252 20.49 -1.10 -3.95
N LEU A 253 20.94 -0.49 -5.04
CA LEU A 253 22.37 -0.26 -5.27
C LEU A 253 22.95 0.82 -4.34
N ALA A 254 22.18 1.86 -4.01
CA ALA A 254 22.69 2.98 -3.22
C ALA A 254 22.78 2.66 -1.72
N HIS A 255 21.77 1.98 -1.14
CA HIS A 255 21.74 1.71 0.29
C HIS A 255 22.81 0.68 0.72
N GLU A 256 23.16 -0.28 -0.13
CA GLU A 256 24.22 -1.27 0.16
C GLU A 256 25.57 -0.58 0.46
N ASN A 257 25.82 0.58 -0.16
CA ASN A 257 27.05 1.35 -0.02
C ASN A 257 27.08 2.25 1.22
N VAL A 258 25.99 2.32 2.01
CA VAL A 258 25.87 3.21 3.18
C VAL A 258 25.48 2.37 4.41
N GLU A 259 26.46 2.01 5.23
CA GLU A 259 26.27 1.17 6.42
C GLU A 259 25.20 1.73 7.38
N GLU A 260 25.11 3.06 7.48
CA GLU A 260 24.17 3.77 8.35
C GLU A 260 22.69 3.65 7.90
N THR A 261 22.47 3.17 6.67
CA THR A 261 21.12 2.89 6.15
C THR A 261 20.67 1.46 6.43
N LYS A 262 21.58 0.58 6.88
CA LYS A 262 21.28 -0.82 7.15
C LYS A 262 20.44 -0.95 8.42
N ILE A 263 19.15 -1.15 8.24
CA ILE A 263 18.24 -1.45 9.33
C ILE A 263 18.53 -2.86 9.82
N GLN A 264 19.00 -2.97 11.06
CA GLN A 264 19.06 -4.25 11.73
C GLN A 264 17.72 -4.49 12.43
N LEU A 265 16.85 -5.26 11.78
CA LEU A 265 15.61 -5.71 12.41
C LEU A 265 15.92 -6.43 13.73
N PRO A 266 15.10 -6.26 14.78
CA PRO A 266 15.26 -6.99 16.03
C PRO A 266 15.33 -8.48 15.77
N ASN A 267 16.14 -9.22 16.53
CA ASN A 267 16.26 -10.67 16.35
C ASN A 267 14.89 -11.37 16.40
N SER A 268 13.95 -10.91 17.23
CA SER A 268 12.59 -11.46 17.31
C SER A 268 11.79 -11.40 16.01
N TRP A 269 12.15 -10.52 15.08
CA TRP A 269 11.49 -10.38 13.77
C TRP A 269 12.11 -11.27 12.69
N VAL A 270 13.32 -11.80 12.94
CA VAL A 270 14.12 -12.53 11.94
C VAL A 270 14.32 -13.99 12.33
N THR A 271 14.50 -14.25 13.62
CA THR A 271 14.52 -15.61 14.18
C THR A 271 13.15 -15.94 14.71
N ALA A 272 12.56 -17.04 14.21
CA ALA A 272 11.39 -17.62 14.84
C ALA A 272 11.70 -17.84 16.33
N PRO A 273 10.83 -17.43 17.27
CA PRO A 273 11.01 -17.76 18.68
C PRO A 273 11.11 -19.28 18.74
N ASN A 274 12.28 -19.79 19.14
CA ASN A 274 12.67 -21.21 19.26
C ASN A 274 11.57 -22.16 18.79
N SER A 275 11.78 -22.88 17.68
CA SER A 275 10.94 -23.97 17.13
C SER A 275 10.48 -24.98 18.21
N GLY A 276 9.53 -24.52 19.02
CA GLY A 276 9.20 -25.03 20.34
C GLY A 276 7.74 -25.42 20.44
N TYR A 277 7.01 -25.36 19.33
CA TYR A 277 5.70 -26.02 19.20
C TYR A 277 5.79 -27.54 19.44
N GLY A 278 6.99 -28.14 19.48
CA GLY A 278 7.21 -29.55 19.79
C GLY A 278 7.96 -29.88 21.10
N ARG A 279 8.49 -28.89 21.86
CA ARG A 279 9.34 -29.18 23.05
C ARG A 279 8.64 -28.98 24.39
N VAL A 280 7.47 -28.37 24.43
CA VAL A 280 6.66 -28.27 25.66
C VAL A 280 6.19 -29.65 26.16
N SER A 281 6.10 -30.64 25.27
CA SER A 281 5.71 -32.01 25.62
C SER A 281 6.84 -32.84 26.25
N GLN A 282 8.12 -32.53 26.00
CA GLN A 282 9.24 -33.30 26.57
C GLN A 282 9.65 -32.82 27.95
N GLN A 283 9.59 -31.52 28.22
CA GLN A 283 9.98 -30.97 29.53
C GLN A 283 8.99 -31.39 30.63
N ARG A 284 7.70 -31.56 30.29
CA ARG A 284 6.68 -32.08 31.22
C ARG A 284 6.84 -33.58 31.49
N ARG A 285 7.43 -34.34 30.56
CA ARG A 285 7.68 -35.80 30.71
C ARG A 285 8.96 -36.09 31.52
N MET A 286 9.95 -35.19 31.51
CA MET A 286 11.14 -35.32 32.36
C MET A 286 10.84 -34.99 33.83
N LEU A 287 10.03 -33.95 34.09
CA LEU A 287 9.66 -33.53 35.44
C LEU A 287 8.76 -34.52 36.19
N SER A 288 8.06 -35.43 35.48
CA SER A 288 7.28 -36.50 36.13
C SER A 288 8.12 -37.75 36.46
N SER A 289 9.37 -37.82 35.98
CA SER A 289 10.25 -38.99 36.22
C SER A 289 11.25 -38.77 37.36
N SER A 290 11.44 -37.53 37.82
CA SER A 290 12.45 -37.19 38.84
C SER A 290 11.89 -37.06 40.26
N SER A 291 10.60 -37.29 40.49
CA SER A 291 9.98 -37.24 41.82
C SER A 291 10.05 -38.60 42.54
N ARG A 292 11.27 -39.06 42.87
CA ARG A 292 11.47 -40.00 43.99
C ARG A 292 12.10 -39.23 45.15
N PRO A 293 11.40 -39.06 46.30
CA PRO A 293 11.94 -38.30 47.40
C PRO A 293 13.07 -39.07 48.11
N ARG A 294 14.24 -38.43 48.20
CA ARG A 294 15.38 -38.88 49.01
C ARG A 294 15.19 -38.34 50.42
N LYS A 295 14.96 -39.22 51.41
CA LYS A 295 14.93 -38.85 52.85
C LYS A 295 16.29 -38.25 53.23
N ARG A 296 16.29 -37.11 53.92
CA ARG A 296 17.50 -36.52 54.51
C ARG A 296 17.23 -36.12 55.96
N ASP A 297 18.01 -36.71 56.85
CA ASP A 297 18.02 -36.49 58.29
C ASP A 297 18.37 -35.05 58.67
N GLY A 298 17.86 -34.64 59.82
CA GLY A 298 17.96 -33.29 60.35
C GLY A 298 19.26 -32.96 61.09
N ARG A 299 19.50 -31.66 61.22
CA ARG A 299 20.02 -31.01 62.43
C ARG A 299 19.80 -29.51 62.33
N SER A 300 19.39 -28.93 63.46
CA SER A 300 19.04 -27.54 63.67
C SER A 300 20.26 -26.61 63.66
N HIS A 301 20.04 -25.34 63.33
CA HIS A 301 20.42 -24.24 64.21
C HIS A 301 19.62 -22.99 63.87
N SER A 302 19.09 -22.39 64.94
CA SER A 302 18.25 -21.19 65.00
C SER A 302 19.08 -19.92 65.16
N SER A 303 18.66 -18.83 64.52
CA SER A 303 18.70 -17.50 65.12
C SER A 303 17.62 -16.60 64.48
N LEU A 304 16.77 -16.09 65.37
CA LEU A 304 15.76 -15.04 65.17
C LEU A 304 16.46 -13.67 65.03
N VAL A 305 15.80 -12.69 64.41
CA VAL A 305 15.26 -11.49 65.10
C VAL A 305 14.86 -10.37 64.10
N SER A 306 13.61 -9.94 64.28
CA SER A 306 12.96 -8.62 64.13
C SER A 306 12.60 -7.98 62.78
N LEU A 307 11.31 -7.62 62.78
CA LEU A 307 10.47 -6.84 61.87
C LEU A 307 10.52 -5.32 62.14
N ASN A 308 9.78 -4.61 61.26
CA ASN A 308 9.18 -3.25 61.34
C ASN A 308 10.04 -2.08 60.80
N THR A 309 9.60 -1.16 59.92
CA THR A 309 8.25 -0.59 59.64
C THR A 309 8.17 0.12 58.26
N ILE A 310 7.07 -0.13 57.52
CA ILE A 310 6.16 0.74 56.72
C ILE A 310 6.65 2.13 56.21
N TYR A 311 6.55 2.38 54.89
CA TYR A 311 5.75 3.46 54.25
C TYR A 311 5.67 3.23 52.71
N ALA A 312 4.48 3.43 52.14
CA ALA A 312 4.16 3.31 50.70
C ALA A 312 3.60 4.68 50.17
N PRO A 313 3.04 4.81 48.94
CA PRO A 313 3.70 5.38 47.76
C PRO A 313 3.01 6.65 47.19
N THR A 314 3.64 7.33 46.23
CA THR A 314 3.05 8.42 45.40
C THR A 314 3.62 8.32 43.98
N ARG A 315 2.95 8.63 42.85
CA ARG A 315 1.54 8.81 42.47
C ARG A 315 1.53 8.64 40.93
N PHE A 316 0.57 7.88 40.40
CA PHE A 316 0.23 7.85 38.97
C PHE A 316 -0.49 9.16 38.60
N MET A 317 -0.19 9.73 37.43
CA MET A 317 -0.91 10.88 36.88
C MET A 317 -1.56 10.47 35.56
N SER A 318 -2.88 10.31 35.59
CA SER A 318 -3.75 10.09 34.43
C SER A 318 -4.01 11.43 33.73
N TRP A 319 -3.93 11.45 32.41
CA TRP A 319 -4.48 12.54 31.60
C TRP A 319 -5.78 12.07 30.95
N SER A 320 -6.81 12.87 31.19
CA SER A 320 -8.22 12.65 30.86
C SER A 320 -8.49 12.92 29.38
N CYS A 321 -9.32 12.08 28.78
CA CYS A 321 -10.00 12.32 27.50
C CYS A 321 -10.95 13.52 27.60
N TRP A 322 -10.98 14.36 26.57
CA TRP A 322 -12.09 15.25 26.19
C TRP A 322 -12.17 15.37 24.66
N CYS A 323 -13.41 15.31 24.18
CA CYS A 323 -13.95 15.46 22.81
C CYS A 323 -13.71 14.32 21.82
#